data_AF-A0A0N0D598-F1
#
_entry.id   AF-A0A0N0D598-F1
#
_cell.length_a   1.000
_cell.length_b   1.000
_cell.length_c   1.000
_cell.angle_alpha   90.00
_cell.angle_beta   90.00
_cell.angle_gamma   90.00
#
_symmetry.space_group_name_H-M   'P 1'
#
loop_
_entity.id
_entity.type
_entity.pdbx_description
1 polymer ?
#
loop_
_entity_poly.entity_id
_entity_poly.type
_entity_poly.pdbx_seq_one_letter_code
_entity_poly.pdbx_strand_id
1 'polypeptide(L)'
;MPRPFSLTIRSIEKDNPKTVMIILTIASILLGAWNLWFFFAQTSVYESSIFAKVDNYPEKIIPSFSGPGRTKKHKQNLITASFPIGMKNKIFQGQKGFFFPAKKQGDLSGAINVLVIKTIPNIEENTLLVNLKTIELINVPEQLQAGTQGLIKLEIANITPFKQVLNKLKKSQFNNLL
;
A
#
# COMPACT_ATOMS: atom_id res chain seq x y z
N MET A 1 -1.64 65.98 -6.19
CA MET A 1 -3.08 65.76 -6.42
C MET A 1 -3.49 64.50 -5.67
N PRO A 2 -4.28 64.58 -4.59
CA PRO A 2 -4.72 63.40 -3.86
C PRO A 2 -5.88 62.71 -4.61
N ARG A 3 -5.76 61.39 -4.86
CA ARG A 3 -6.85 60.56 -5.39
C ARG A 3 -7.68 60.05 -4.20
N PRO A 4 -9.01 60.24 -4.19
CA PRO A 4 -9.84 59.72 -3.11
C PRO A 4 -9.96 58.20 -3.24
N PHE A 5 -9.42 57.48 -2.26
CA PHE A 5 -9.70 56.06 -2.02
C PHE A 5 -11.16 55.92 -1.56
N SER A 6 -12.12 55.94 -2.49
CA SER A 6 -13.56 55.85 -2.19
C SER A 6 -14.26 54.73 -2.96
N LEU A 7 -13.60 53.58 -3.13
CA LEU A 7 -14.16 52.44 -3.88
C LEU A 7 -14.25 51.13 -3.07
N THR A 8 -13.91 51.11 -1.79
CA THR A 8 -13.92 49.88 -0.97
C THR A 8 -15.25 49.60 -0.25
N ILE A 9 -16.14 50.59 -0.06
CA ILE A 9 -17.35 50.41 0.76
C ILE A 9 -18.50 49.74 -0.02
N ARG A 10 -18.61 49.98 -1.34
CA ARG A 10 -19.72 49.45 -2.16
C ARG A 10 -19.63 47.94 -2.44
N SER A 11 -18.50 47.32 -2.12
CA SER A 11 -18.30 45.88 -2.26
C SER A 11 -19.03 45.05 -1.20
N ILE A 12 -19.37 45.64 -0.04
CA ILE A 12 -20.00 44.93 1.08
C ILE A 12 -21.53 44.83 0.93
N GLU A 13 -22.15 45.78 0.23
CA GLU A 13 -23.61 45.88 0.14
C GLU A 13 -24.25 44.82 -0.78
N LYS A 14 -23.46 44.19 -1.66
CA LYS A 14 -23.94 43.13 -2.56
C LYS A 14 -23.84 41.73 -1.94
N ASP A 15 -23.24 41.59 -0.76
CA ASP A 15 -23.19 40.32 -0.07
C ASP A 15 -24.55 40.02 0.54
N ASN A 16 -25.29 39.11 -0.08
CA ASN A 16 -26.51 38.58 0.49
C ASN A 16 -26.13 37.71 1.71
N PRO A 17 -26.41 38.15 2.95
CA PRO A 17 -25.94 37.47 4.15
C PRO A 17 -26.49 36.04 4.26
N LYS A 18 -27.68 35.78 3.67
CA LYS A 18 -28.27 34.44 3.63
C LYS A 18 -27.46 33.49 2.77
N THR A 19 -27.02 33.95 1.60
CA THR A 19 -26.18 33.14 0.69
C THR A 19 -24.84 32.80 1.34
N VAL A 20 -24.21 33.79 1.98
CA VAL A 20 -22.94 33.58 2.69
C VAL A 20 -23.11 32.58 3.85
N MET A 21 -24.18 32.70 4.65
CA MET A 21 -24.46 31.73 5.73
C MET A 21 -24.66 30.31 5.19
N ILE A 22 -25.39 30.14 4.08
CA ILE A 22 -25.58 28.83 3.46
C ILE A 22 -24.25 28.24 3.01
N ILE A 23 -23.42 29.03 2.32
CA ILE A 23 -22.11 28.59 1.84
C ILE A 23 -21.20 28.21 3.01
N LEU A 24 -21.16 29.01 4.08
CA LEU A 24 -20.39 28.72 5.28
C LEU A 24 -20.88 27.45 5.99
N THR A 25 -22.19 27.23 6.04
CA THR A 25 -22.76 26.02 6.64
C THR A 25 -22.35 24.77 5.85
N ILE A 26 -22.45 24.82 4.51
CA ILE A 26 -22.02 23.71 3.64
C ILE A 26 -20.52 23.47 3.78
N ALA A 27 -19.71 24.54 3.76
CA ALA A 27 -18.26 24.44 3.92
C ALA A 27 -17.88 23.83 5.28
N SER A 28 -18.57 24.20 6.35
CA SER A 28 -18.38 23.64 7.69
C SER A 28 -18.69 22.14 7.74
N ILE A 29 -19.80 21.70 7.14
CA ILE A 29 -20.17 20.28 7.05
C ILE A 29 -19.11 19.50 6.26
N LEU A 30 -18.68 20.02 5.11
CA LEU A 30 -17.69 19.37 4.27
C LEU A 30 -16.33 19.27 4.98
N LEU A 31 -15.92 20.33 5.68
CA LEU A 31 -14.72 20.32 6.51
C LEU A 31 -14.83 19.29 7.64
N GLY A 32 -15.99 19.19 8.30
CA GLY A 32 -16.26 18.17 9.31
C GLY A 32 -16.12 16.74 8.76
N ALA A 33 -16.74 16.46 7.61
CA ALA A 33 -16.64 15.17 6.94
C ALA A 33 -15.20 14.83 6.53
N TRP A 34 -14.46 15.82 6.02
CA TRP A 34 -13.06 15.64 5.64
C TRP A 34 -12.17 15.32 6.85
N ASN A 35 -12.35 16.05 7.97
CA ASN A 35 -11.63 15.76 9.21
C ASN A 35 -11.96 14.35 9.71
N LEU A 36 -13.24 13.98 9.73
CA LEU A 36 -13.67 12.64 10.12
C LEU A 36 -12.97 11.57 9.26
N TRP A 37 -12.98 11.74 7.94
CA TRP A 37 -12.26 10.83 7.04
C TRP A 37 -10.75 10.77 7.36
N PHE A 38 -10.10 11.90 7.58
CA PHE A 38 -8.66 11.96 7.87
C PHE A 38 -8.24 11.22 9.15
N PHE A 39 -9.09 11.25 10.18
CA PHE A 39 -8.80 10.60 11.47
C PHE A 39 -9.20 9.11 11.49
N PHE A 40 -10.26 8.73 10.77
CA PHE A 40 -10.84 7.38 10.88
C PHE A 40 -10.62 6.49 9.66
N ALA A 41 -10.29 7.04 8.50
CA ALA A 41 -9.95 6.23 7.32
C ALA A 41 -8.72 5.37 7.62
N GLN A 42 -8.79 4.10 7.24
CA GLN A 42 -7.68 3.17 7.35
C GLN A 42 -6.93 3.11 6.02
N THR A 43 -5.61 3.23 6.09
CA THR A 43 -4.71 3.11 4.94
C THR A 43 -3.73 1.98 5.18
N SER A 44 -3.61 1.09 4.20
CA SER A 44 -2.69 -0.04 4.22
C SER A 44 -1.25 0.45 4.10
N VAL A 45 -0.41 0.08 5.06
CA VAL A 45 1.04 0.34 5.05
C VAL A 45 1.74 -0.88 4.51
N TYR A 46 2.61 -0.66 3.55
CA TYR A 46 3.39 -1.71 2.93
C TYR A 46 4.85 -1.64 3.35
N GLU A 47 5.41 -2.79 3.69
CA GLU A 47 6.85 -2.95 3.90
C GLU A 47 7.47 -3.64 2.70
N SER A 48 8.62 -3.15 2.24
CA SER A 48 9.31 -3.71 1.09
C SER A 48 10.36 -4.74 1.54
N SER A 49 10.50 -5.83 0.80
CA SER A 49 11.56 -6.82 0.99
C SER A 49 12.93 -6.24 0.63
N ILE A 50 13.99 -6.77 1.25
CA ILE A 50 15.38 -6.49 0.87
C ILE A 50 15.69 -7.22 -0.46
N PHE A 51 15.28 -8.49 -0.55
CA PHE A 51 15.45 -9.33 -1.72
C PHE A 51 14.26 -10.26 -1.87
N ALA A 52 13.87 -10.57 -3.11
CA ALA A 52 12.88 -11.60 -3.40
C ALA A 52 13.24 -12.35 -4.68
N LYS A 53 13.01 -13.67 -4.65
CA LYS A 53 13.29 -14.58 -5.77
C LYS A 53 12.20 -15.65 -5.87
N VAL A 54 11.83 -15.96 -7.11
CA VAL A 54 10.97 -17.12 -7.43
C VAL A 54 11.79 -18.40 -7.28
N ASP A 55 11.32 -19.33 -6.47
CA ASP A 55 12.03 -20.58 -6.22
C ASP A 55 11.82 -21.60 -7.35
N ASN A 56 12.80 -22.48 -7.54
CA ASN A 56 12.78 -23.55 -8.55
C ASN A 56 11.93 -24.77 -8.10
N TYR A 57 10.76 -24.55 -7.52
CA TYR A 57 9.86 -25.65 -7.17
C TYR A 57 8.95 -26.01 -8.35
N PRO A 58 8.63 -27.31 -8.54
CA PRO A 58 7.71 -27.71 -9.59
C PRO A 58 6.36 -27.03 -9.39
N GLU A 59 5.89 -26.36 -10.42
CA GLU A 59 4.62 -25.66 -10.47
C GLU A 59 3.48 -26.60 -10.03
N LYS A 60 2.87 -26.33 -8.86
CA LYS A 60 1.75 -27.14 -8.37
C LYS A 60 0.46 -26.61 -8.98
N ILE A 61 -0.02 -27.28 -10.03
CA ILE A 61 -1.32 -26.97 -10.62
C ILE A 61 -2.41 -27.52 -9.69
N ILE A 62 -3.11 -26.64 -8.99
CA ILE A 62 -4.25 -27.04 -8.16
C ILE A 62 -5.55 -26.84 -8.97
N PRO A 63 -6.33 -27.91 -9.24
CA PRO A 63 -7.64 -27.76 -9.84
C PRO A 63 -8.57 -27.10 -8.82
N SER A 64 -9.15 -25.95 -9.16
CA SER A 64 -10.31 -25.39 -8.45
C SER A 64 -11.58 -25.69 -9.25
N PHE A 65 -12.63 -26.11 -8.55
CA PHE A 65 -13.93 -26.35 -9.14
C PHE A 65 -14.74 -25.05 -9.06
N SER A 66 -15.06 -24.44 -10.20
CA SER A 66 -15.86 -23.21 -10.27
C SER A 66 -17.26 -23.47 -10.82
N GLY A 67 -17.97 -24.42 -10.21
CA GLY A 67 -19.33 -24.82 -10.58
C GLY A 67 -19.40 -26.13 -11.39
N PRO A 68 -20.62 -26.60 -11.71
CA PRO A 68 -20.82 -27.88 -12.41
C PRO A 68 -20.14 -27.84 -13.78
N GLY A 69 -19.15 -28.72 -13.96
CA GLY A 69 -18.45 -28.93 -15.24
C GLY A 69 -17.33 -27.95 -15.59
N ARG A 70 -16.94 -27.01 -14.72
CA ARG A 70 -15.82 -26.08 -14.99
C ARG A 70 -14.70 -26.24 -13.98
N THR A 71 -13.56 -26.80 -14.42
CA THR A 71 -12.30 -26.80 -13.67
C THR A 71 -11.46 -25.60 -14.10
N LYS A 72 -11.04 -24.78 -13.14
CA LYS A 72 -10.04 -23.74 -13.35
C LYS A 72 -8.72 -24.23 -12.74
N LYS A 73 -7.67 -24.30 -13.55
CA LYS A 73 -6.32 -24.66 -13.09
C LYS A 73 -5.64 -23.43 -12.48
N HIS A 74 -5.37 -23.39 -11.18
CA HIS A 74 -4.56 -22.29 -10.64
C HIS A 74 -3.09 -22.65 -10.70
N LYS A 75 -2.30 -21.79 -11.35
CA LYS A 75 -0.85 -21.81 -11.29
C LYS A 75 -0.42 -21.17 -9.97
N GLN A 76 0.43 -21.85 -9.22
CA GLN A 76 0.95 -21.37 -7.94
C GLN A 76 2.47 -21.42 -7.98
N ASN A 77 3.08 -20.24 -7.95
CA ASN A 77 4.53 -20.08 -7.83
C ASN A 77 4.90 -19.85 -6.37
N LEU A 78 5.98 -20.49 -5.93
CA LEU A 78 6.57 -20.24 -4.62
C LEU A 78 7.62 -19.13 -4.75
N ILE A 79 7.57 -18.15 -3.86
CA ILE A 79 8.50 -17.03 -3.83
C ILE A 79 9.10 -16.96 -2.44
N THR A 80 10.41 -16.81 -2.35
CA THR A 80 11.10 -16.55 -1.10
C THR A 80 11.59 -15.11 -1.08
N ALA A 81 11.33 -14.40 0.01
CA ALA A 81 11.78 -13.03 0.21
C ALA A 81 12.39 -12.81 1.59
N SER A 82 13.36 -11.90 1.67
CA SER A 82 14.02 -11.52 2.91
C SER A 82 13.54 -10.16 3.40
N PHE A 83 13.25 -10.09 4.70
CA PHE A 83 12.87 -8.87 5.41
C PHE A 83 13.81 -8.66 6.61
N PRO A 84 13.92 -7.45 7.17
CA PRO A 84 14.64 -7.24 8.43
C PRO A 84 14.01 -8.06 9.57
N ILE A 85 14.82 -8.63 10.48
CA ILE A 85 14.30 -9.46 11.59
C ILE A 85 13.28 -8.71 12.47
N GLY A 86 13.38 -7.39 12.56
CA GLY A 86 12.46 -6.53 13.31
C GLY A 86 11.00 -6.59 12.81
N MET A 87 10.77 -7.18 11.64
CA MET A 87 9.44 -7.41 11.07
C MET A 87 8.80 -8.73 11.51
N LYS A 88 9.49 -9.58 12.29
CA LYS A 88 8.99 -10.89 12.73
C LYS A 88 7.61 -10.85 13.38
N ASN A 89 7.32 -9.81 14.16
CA ASN A 89 6.03 -9.67 14.86
C ASN A 89 4.95 -8.96 14.01
N LYS A 90 5.30 -8.47 12.83
CA LYS A 90 4.40 -7.76 11.91
C LYS A 90 4.03 -8.59 10.67
N ILE A 91 4.82 -9.61 10.37
CA ILE A 91 4.61 -10.51 9.24
C ILE A 91 4.08 -11.85 9.74
N PHE A 92 2.89 -12.24 9.27
CA PHE A 92 2.21 -13.46 9.71
C PHE A 92 1.63 -14.24 8.53
N GLN A 93 1.39 -15.53 8.75
CA GLN A 93 0.81 -16.41 7.74
C GLN A 93 -0.60 -15.94 7.33
N GLY A 94 -0.89 -15.98 6.04
CA GLY A 94 -2.16 -15.53 5.47
C GLY A 94 -2.21 -14.04 5.14
N GLN A 95 -1.15 -13.28 5.47
CA GLN A 95 -1.03 -11.89 5.08
C GLN A 95 -0.88 -11.75 3.56
N LYS A 96 -1.50 -10.71 3.00
CA LYS A 96 -1.47 -10.42 1.58
C LYS A 96 -0.33 -9.47 1.25
N GLY A 97 0.10 -9.52 0.00
CA GLY A 97 1.02 -8.54 -0.55
C GLY A 97 1.09 -8.61 -2.06
N PHE A 98 2.09 -7.92 -2.58
CA PHE A 98 2.33 -7.79 -4.00
C PHE A 98 3.78 -8.11 -4.32
N PHE A 99 4.01 -8.97 -5.31
CA PHE A 99 5.31 -9.20 -5.92
C PHE A 99 5.43 -8.41 -7.21
N PHE A 100 6.55 -7.72 -7.37
CA PHE A 100 6.90 -6.91 -8.53
C PHE A 100 8.12 -7.54 -9.19
N PRO A 101 7.96 -8.41 -10.20
CA PRO A 101 9.08 -9.05 -10.86
C PRO A 101 9.87 -8.03 -11.67
N ALA A 102 11.19 -8.12 -11.61
CA ALA A 102 12.08 -7.26 -12.39
C ALA A 102 12.07 -7.70 -13.86
N LYS A 103 11.65 -6.81 -14.76
CA LYS A 103 11.63 -7.04 -16.23
C LYS A 103 13.00 -6.82 -16.85
N LYS A 104 13.65 -5.74 -16.41
CA LYS A 104 15.03 -5.33 -16.68
C LYS A 104 15.58 -4.67 -15.40
N GLN A 105 16.90 -4.52 -15.29
CA GLN A 105 17.53 -3.91 -14.14
C GLN A 105 16.95 -2.49 -13.90
N GLY A 106 16.12 -2.34 -12.87
CA GLY A 106 15.45 -1.09 -12.51
C GLY A 106 14.00 -0.92 -13.00
N ASP A 107 13.45 -1.83 -13.82
CA ASP A 107 12.07 -1.76 -14.30
C ASP A 107 11.19 -2.86 -13.68
N LEU A 108 10.16 -2.44 -12.93
CA LEU A 108 9.26 -3.31 -12.20
C LEU A 108 8.03 -3.62 -13.06
N SER A 109 7.74 -4.91 -13.24
CA SER A 109 6.53 -5.36 -13.92
C SER A 109 5.29 -5.17 -13.04
N GLY A 110 4.12 -5.42 -13.63
CA GLY A 110 2.84 -5.37 -12.92
C GLY A 110 2.83 -6.16 -11.61
N ALA A 111 2.03 -5.69 -10.66
CA ALA A 111 1.90 -6.28 -9.34
C ALA A 111 1.20 -7.65 -9.40
N ILE A 112 1.83 -8.67 -8.82
CA ILE A 112 1.29 -10.02 -8.69
C ILE A 112 0.86 -10.25 -7.25
N ASN A 113 -0.39 -10.63 -7.02
CA ASN A 113 -0.90 -10.89 -5.68
C ASN A 113 -0.19 -12.10 -5.06
N VAL A 114 0.28 -11.96 -3.82
CA VAL A 114 0.94 -13.01 -3.07
C VAL A 114 0.33 -13.17 -1.68
N LEU A 115 0.45 -14.37 -1.12
CA LEU A 115 0.05 -14.71 0.24
C LEU A 115 1.23 -15.29 1.00
N VAL A 116 1.47 -14.81 2.22
CA VAL A 116 2.46 -15.38 3.13
C VAL A 116 2.00 -16.78 3.56
N ILE A 117 2.86 -17.78 3.34
CA ILE A 117 2.63 -19.16 3.76
C ILE A 117 3.37 -19.44 5.06
N LYS A 118 4.63 -19.01 5.16
CA LYS A 118 5.50 -19.32 6.28
C LYS A 118 6.54 -18.22 6.47
N THR A 119 6.92 -17.99 7.72
CA THR A 119 8.04 -17.14 8.09
C THR A 119 9.10 -18.00 8.78
N ILE A 120 10.37 -17.77 8.45
CA ILE A 120 11.52 -18.50 8.97
C ILE A 120 12.56 -17.45 9.38
N PRO A 121 12.82 -17.26 10.68
CA PRO A 121 13.87 -16.34 11.11
C PRO A 121 15.25 -16.89 10.75
N ASN A 122 16.06 -16.10 10.06
CA ASN A 122 17.48 -16.37 9.82
C ASN A 122 18.32 -15.50 10.77
N ILE A 123 18.78 -16.11 11.86
CA ILE A 123 19.48 -15.40 12.94
C ILE A 123 20.88 -14.95 12.47
N GLU A 124 21.54 -15.73 11.61
CA GLU A 124 22.91 -15.45 11.16
C GLU A 124 22.99 -14.18 10.31
N GLU A 125 22.05 -14.02 9.38
CA GLU A 125 21.99 -12.83 8.51
C GLU A 125 21.17 -11.68 9.10
N ASN A 126 20.61 -11.85 10.30
CA ASN A 126 19.68 -10.90 10.91
C ASN A 126 18.45 -10.59 10.02
N THR A 127 18.00 -11.59 9.25
CA THR A 127 16.88 -11.49 8.31
C THR A 127 15.73 -12.42 8.68
N LEU A 128 14.55 -12.10 8.18
CA LEU A 128 13.37 -12.94 8.22
C LEU A 128 13.10 -13.42 6.79
N LEU A 129 13.27 -14.72 6.56
CA LEU A 129 12.87 -15.35 5.31
C LEU A 129 11.36 -15.59 5.34
N VAL A 130 10.69 -15.19 4.27
CA VAL A 130 9.25 -15.28 4.13
C VAL A 130 8.97 -16.05 2.86
N ASN A 131 8.23 -17.14 2.97
CA ASN A 131 7.80 -17.95 1.84
C ASN A 131 6.38 -17.55 1.48
N LEU A 132 6.16 -17.23 0.22
CA LEU A 132 4.92 -16.73 -0.32
C LEU A 132 4.45 -17.61 -1.47
N LYS A 133 3.12 -17.66 -1.68
CA LYS A 133 2.51 -18.22 -2.88
C LYS A 133 1.85 -17.12 -3.70
N THR A 134 1.95 -17.21 -5.02
CA THR A 134 1.15 -16.36 -5.90
C THR A 134 -0.32 -16.78 -5.90
N ILE A 135 -1.21 -15.80 -6.01
CA ILE A 135 -2.64 -15.98 -6.26
C ILE A 135 -2.91 -15.50 -7.69
N GLU A 136 -2.49 -16.28 -8.67
CA GLU A 136 -2.70 -15.93 -10.08
C GLU A 136 -4.03 -16.49 -10.61
N LEU A 137 -4.71 -15.66 -11.38
CA LEU A 137 -5.79 -16.06 -12.28
C LEU A 137 -5.15 -16.42 -13.62
N ILE A 138 -5.65 -17.47 -14.27
CA ILE A 138 -5.12 -18.13 -15.49
C ILE A 138 -4.81 -17.19 -16.67
N ASN A 139 -5.31 -15.95 -16.63
CA ASN A 139 -5.23 -15.00 -17.75
C ASN A 139 -4.08 -13.98 -17.63
N VAL A 140 -3.13 -14.16 -16.70
CA VAL A 140 -1.92 -13.33 -16.69
C VAL A 140 -0.94 -13.89 -17.73
N PRO A 141 -0.64 -13.15 -18.82
CA PRO A 141 0.19 -13.65 -19.92
C PRO A 141 1.67 -13.83 -19.55
N GLU A 142 2.10 -13.26 -18.42
CA GLU A 142 3.49 -13.22 -17.99
C GLU A 142 3.77 -14.38 -17.03
N GLN A 143 4.35 -15.45 -17.57
CA GLN A 143 4.81 -16.59 -16.78
C GLN A 143 6.07 -16.19 -15.99
N LEU A 144 5.99 -16.22 -14.66
CA LEU A 144 7.16 -16.07 -13.80
C LEU A 144 8.12 -17.23 -14.03
N GLN A 145 9.35 -16.92 -14.46
CA GLN A 145 10.39 -17.93 -14.61
C GLN A 145 11.03 -18.22 -13.26
N ALA A 146 11.48 -19.46 -13.11
CA ALA A 146 12.21 -19.86 -11.92
C ALA A 146 13.51 -19.04 -11.82
N GLY A 147 13.78 -18.46 -10.66
CA GLY A 147 14.90 -17.56 -10.45
C GLY A 147 14.66 -16.08 -10.81
N THR A 148 13.47 -15.71 -11.30
CA THR A 148 13.09 -14.30 -11.46
C THR A 148 13.23 -13.57 -10.12
N GLN A 149 13.99 -12.47 -10.12
CA GLN A 149 14.16 -11.60 -8.97
C GLN A 149 13.12 -10.48 -8.99
N GLY A 150 12.84 -9.89 -7.84
CA GLY A 150 11.93 -8.75 -7.75
C GLY A 150 11.86 -8.15 -6.36
N LEU A 151 10.83 -7.33 -6.16
CA LEU A 151 10.52 -6.73 -4.86
C LEU A 151 9.16 -7.24 -4.39
N ILE A 152 9.05 -7.51 -3.09
CA ILE A 152 7.77 -7.82 -2.45
C ILE A 152 7.38 -6.67 -1.55
N LYS A 153 6.11 -6.28 -1.62
CA LYS A 153 5.46 -5.36 -0.69
C LYS A 153 4.40 -6.11 0.10
N LEU A 154 4.60 -6.26 1.41
CA LEU A 154 3.63 -6.89 2.31
C LEU A 154 2.83 -5.84 3.06
N GLU A 155 1.52 -6.04 3.17
CA GLU A 155 0.63 -5.17 3.94
C GLU A 155 0.80 -5.43 5.44
N ILE A 156 1.61 -4.62 6.13
CA ILE A 156 2.01 -4.87 7.53
C ILE A 156 1.03 -4.31 8.57
N ALA A 157 0.30 -3.25 8.23
CA ALA A 157 -0.61 -2.59 9.16
C ALA A 157 -1.62 -1.71 8.43
N ASN A 158 -2.75 -1.47 9.08
CA ASN A 158 -3.68 -0.42 8.69
C ASN A 158 -3.52 0.75 9.65
N ILE A 159 -3.04 1.88 9.14
CA ILE A 159 -2.88 3.11 9.93
C ILE A 159 -3.75 4.22 9.36
N THR A 160 -4.13 5.17 10.21
CA THR A 160 -4.89 6.34 9.77
C THR A 160 -3.94 7.38 9.14
N PRO A 161 -4.40 8.20 8.19
CA PRO A 161 -3.60 9.27 7.59
C PRO A 161 -2.94 10.17 8.66
N PHE A 162 -3.69 10.52 9.71
CA PHE A 162 -3.16 11.27 10.85
C PHE A 162 -1.94 10.59 11.49
N LYS A 163 -2.03 9.28 11.80
CA LYS A 163 -0.91 8.52 12.38
C LYS A 163 0.29 8.45 11.44
N GLN A 164 0.05 8.36 10.13
CA GLN A 164 1.12 8.37 9.13
C GLN A 164 1.91 9.68 9.17
N VAL A 165 1.20 10.82 9.21
CA VAL A 165 1.82 12.15 9.31
C VAL A 165 2.59 12.28 10.62
N LEU A 166 2.01 11.86 11.74
CA LEU A 166 2.66 11.91 13.06
C LEU A 166 3.96 11.09 13.09
N ASN A 167 3.93 9.88 12.54
CA ASN A 167 5.12 9.03 12.45
C ASN A 167 6.22 9.66 11.58
N LYS A 168 5.84 10.32 10.48
CA LYS A 168 6.77 11.02 9.60
C LYS A 168 7.41 12.23 10.30
N LEU A 169 6.62 13.01 11.04
CA LEU A 169 7.11 14.15 11.83
C LEU A 169 8.08 13.70 12.92
N LYS A 170 7.75 12.64 13.66
CA LYS A 170 8.64 12.08 14.68
C LYS A 170 9.97 11.65 14.07
N LYS A 171 9.95 10.94 12.94
CA LYS A 171 11.18 10.54 12.22
C LYS A 171 12.01 11.74 11.78
N SER A 172 11.37 12.81 11.29
CA SER A 172 12.05 14.04 10.88
C SER A 172 12.78 14.75 12.03
N GLN A 173 12.16 14.81 13.22
CA GLN A 173 12.80 15.44 14.38
C GLN A 173 14.00 14.65 14.90
N PHE A 174 13.93 13.32 14.88
CA PHE A 174 15.05 12.48 15.27
C PHE A 174 16.25 12.61 14.32
N ASN A 175 16.01 12.78 13.01
CA ASN A 175 17.10 12.94 12.04
C ASN A 175 17.81 14.30 12.12
N ASN A 176 17.19 15.33 12.72
CA ASN A 176 17.80 16.65 12.89
C ASN A 176 18.62 16.79 14.18
N LEU A 177 18.64 15.76 15.03
CA LEU A 177 19.35 15.73 16.31
C LEU A 177 20.62 14.86 16.29
N LEU A 178 20.93 14.24 15.14
CA LEU A 178 22.11 13.43 14.88
C LEU A 178 22.95 14.09 13.79
#